data_AF-M2SEU8-F1
#
_entry.id   AF-M2SEU8-F1
#
_cell.length_a   1.000
_cell.length_b   1.000
_cell.length_c   1.000
_cell.angle_alpha   90.00
_cell.angle_beta   90.00
_cell.angle_gamma   90.00
#
_symmetry.space_group_name_H-M   'P 1'
#
loop_
_entity.id
_entity.type
_entity.pdbx_description
1 polymer ?
#
loop_
_entity_poly.entity_id
_entity_poly.type
_entity_poly.pdbx_seq_one_letter_code
_entity_poly.pdbx_strand_id
1 'polypeptide(L)'
;PPYSPDLNPIENVWSLLKDRLTKLPSRSLGVGSTDESINTFISAIKQEWANIPQRDIDNCILSMENRYTRVVEARGWYTKY
;
A
#
# COMPACT_ATOMS: atom_id res chain seq x y z
N PRO A 1 10.26 8.08 14.83
CA PRO A 1 9.76 8.47 16.18
C PRO A 1 8.64 7.51 16.62
N PRO A 2 8.32 7.41 17.92
CA PRO A 2 7.06 6.82 18.35
C PRO A 2 5.90 7.56 17.65
N TYR A 3 4.89 6.83 17.18
CA TYR A 3 3.73 7.37 16.44
C TYR A 3 4.03 8.03 15.09
N SER A 4 4.94 7.47 14.30
CA SER A 4 5.16 7.91 12.92
C SER A 4 4.75 6.82 11.92
N PRO A 5 3.44 6.62 11.67
CA PRO A 5 2.97 5.68 10.64
C PRO A 5 3.52 6.04 9.25
N ASP A 6 3.84 7.31 9.01
CA ASP A 6 4.52 7.82 7.81
C ASP A 6 5.92 7.22 7.59
N LEU A 7 6.49 6.61 8.64
CA LEU A 7 7.78 5.93 8.60
C LEU A 7 7.68 4.40 8.54
N ASN A 8 6.49 3.85 8.35
CA ASN A 8 6.34 2.42 8.12
C ASN A 8 6.17 2.16 6.61
N PRO A 9 7.21 1.67 5.91
CA PRO A 9 7.17 1.51 4.45
C PRO A 9 6.07 0.55 4.00
N ILE A 10 5.58 -0.32 4.90
CA ILE A 10 4.47 -1.23 4.63
C ILE A 10 3.15 -0.49 4.37
N GLU A 11 2.95 0.71 4.93
CA GLU A 11 1.73 1.51 4.70
C GLU A 11 1.62 1.94 3.24
N ASN A 12 2.76 2.23 2.58
CA ASN A 12 2.77 2.52 1.15
C ASN A 12 2.39 1.28 0.33
N VAL A 13 2.84 0.10 0.75
CA VAL A 13 2.48 -1.17 0.09
C VAL A 13 0.98 -1.47 0.30
N TRP A 14 0.43 -1.20 1.49
CA TRP A 14 -1.00 -1.31 1.74
C TRP A 14 -1.82 -0.33 0.90
N SER A 15 -1.35 0.91 0.72
CA SER A 15 -2.00 1.87 -0.18
C SER A 15 -2.01 1.37 -1.62
N LEU A 16 -0.87 0.87 -2.11
CA LEU A 16 -0.77 0.27 -3.45
C LEU A 16 -1.75 -0.89 -3.63
N LEU A 17 -1.84 -1.78 -2.64
CA LEU A 17 -2.77 -2.91 -2.70
C LEU A 17 -4.23 -2.44 -2.74
N LYS A 18 -4.62 -1.45 -1.91
CA LYS A 18 -5.96 -0.86 -1.93
C LYS A 18 -6.27 -0.24 -3.29
N ASP A 19 -5.34 0.53 -3.86
CA ASP A 19 -5.50 1.17 -5.17
C ASP A 19 -5.66 0.18 -6.32
N ARG A 20 -5.09 -1.02 -6.19
CA ARG A 20 -5.27 -2.10 -7.15
C ARG A 20 -6.64 -2.76 -6.98
N LEU A 21 -7.05 -3.04 -5.73
CA LEU A 21 -8.35 -3.61 -5.43
C LEU A 21 -9.51 -2.70 -5.86
N THR A 22 -9.40 -1.37 -5.68
CA THR A 22 -10.45 -0.42 -6.12
C THR A 22 -10.63 -0.37 -7.64
N LYS A 23 -9.62 -0.77 -8.41
CA LYS A 23 -9.69 -0.85 -9.88
C LYS A 23 -10.31 -2.17 -10.36
N LEU A 24 -10.45 -3.17 -9.50
CA LEU A 24 -11.12 -4.41 -9.85
C LEU A 24 -12.64 -4.19 -9.92
N PRO A 25 -13.37 -4.92 -10.79
CA PRO A 25 -14.82 -4.87 -10.81
C PRO A 25 -15.41 -5.24 -9.44
N SER A 26 -16.36 -4.49 -8.90
CA SER A 26 -16.89 -4.75 -7.54
C SER A 26 -17.44 -6.16 -7.34
N ARG A 27 -17.89 -6.83 -8.42
CA ARG A 27 -18.34 -8.23 -8.38
C ARG A 27 -17.21 -9.21 -8.07
N SER A 28 -15.97 -8.92 -8.45
CA SER A 28 -14.81 -9.80 -8.17
C SER A 28 -14.32 -9.70 -6.73
N LEU A 29 -14.79 -8.72 -5.96
CA LEU A 29 -14.45 -8.54 -4.55
C LEU A 29 -15.48 -9.18 -3.60
N GLY A 30 -16.59 -9.73 -4.13
CA GLY A 30 -17.74 -10.14 -3.34
C GLY A 30 -18.69 -8.97 -3.05
N VAL A 31 -19.99 -9.28 -2.90
CA VAL A 31 -21.03 -8.26 -2.66
C VAL A 31 -21.81 -8.63 -1.39
N GLY A 32 -21.63 -7.84 -0.33
CA GLY A 32 -22.36 -8.00 0.93
C GLY A 32 -21.50 -8.58 2.05
N SER A 33 -22.14 -8.92 3.17
CA SER A 33 -21.49 -9.33 4.42
C SER A 33 -21.62 -10.83 4.71
N THR A 34 -21.91 -11.64 3.70
CA THR A 34 -21.97 -13.10 3.84
C THR A 34 -20.56 -13.70 3.96
N ASP A 35 -20.44 -14.87 4.57
CA ASP A 35 -19.17 -15.60 4.67
C ASP A 35 -18.54 -15.84 3.29
N GLU A 36 -19.36 -16.14 2.27
CA GLU A 36 -18.92 -16.31 0.89
C GLU A 36 -18.34 -15.01 0.30
N SER A 37 -18.98 -13.87 0.58
CA SER A 37 -18.49 -12.56 0.12
C SER A 37 -17.17 -12.19 0.81
N ILE A 38 -17.06 -12.45 2.11
CA ILE A 38 -15.82 -12.25 2.88
C ILE A 38 -14.69 -13.14 2.32
N ASN A 39 -14.97 -14.41 2.06
CA ASN A 39 -14.00 -15.35 1.50
C ASN A 39 -13.55 -14.95 0.08
N THR A 40 -14.48 -14.43 -0.73
CA THR A 40 -14.19 -13.87 -2.05
C THR A 40 -13.26 -12.66 -1.93
N PHE A 41 -13.54 -11.74 -1.01
CA PHE A 41 -12.71 -10.57 -0.77
C PHE A 41 -11.30 -10.95 -0.30
N ILE A 42 -11.18 -11.87 0.65
CA ILE A 42 -9.89 -12.38 1.13
C ILE A 42 -9.09 -13.01 -0.01
N SER A 43 -9.76 -13.77 -0.89
CA SER A 43 -9.11 -14.40 -2.05
C SER A 43 -8.60 -13.36 -3.04
N ALA A 44 -9.39 -12.33 -3.33
CA ALA A 44 -9.00 -11.22 -4.19
C ALA A 44 -7.79 -10.45 -3.63
N ILE A 45 -7.74 -10.20 -2.31
CA ILE A 45 -6.58 -9.59 -1.65
C ILE A 45 -5.32 -10.43 -1.87
N LYS A 46 -5.39 -11.75 -1.63
CA LYS A 46 -4.25 -12.65 -1.80
C LYS A 46 -3.77 -12.72 -3.24
N GLN A 47 -4.71 -12.75 -4.19
CA GLN A 47 -4.40 -12.77 -5.61
C GLN A 47 -3.73 -11.48 -6.06
N GLU A 48 -4.29 -10.32 -5.69
CA GLU A 48 -3.67 -9.04 -6.03
C GLU A 48 -2.31 -8.86 -5.36
N TRP A 49 -2.16 -9.30 -4.11
CA TRP A 49 -0.86 -9.30 -3.44
C TRP A 49 0.19 -10.09 -4.23
N ALA A 50 -0.15 -11.30 -4.68
CA ALA A 50 0.74 -12.13 -5.49
C ALA A 50 1.03 -11.53 -6.88
N ASN A 51 0.13 -10.70 -7.41
CA ASN A 51 0.28 -10.02 -8.70
C ASN A 51 1.12 -8.74 -8.62
N ILE A 52 1.43 -8.22 -7.43
CA ILE A 52 2.29 -7.04 -7.29
C ILE A 52 3.73 -7.44 -7.63
N PRO A 53 4.36 -6.83 -8.65
CA PRO A 53 5.76 -7.07 -8.94
C PRO A 53 6.65 -6.69 -7.76
N GLN A 54 7.66 -7.51 -7.45
CA GLN A 54 8.61 -7.23 -6.37
C GLN A 54 9.25 -5.85 -6.51
N ARG A 55 9.57 -5.41 -7.75
CA ARG A 55 10.09 -4.07 -8.02
C ARG A 55 9.20 -2.94 -7.50
N ASP A 56 7.88 -3.12 -7.51
CA ASP A 56 6.93 -2.08 -7.08
C ASP A 56 6.89 -2.02 -5.55
N ILE A 57 7.03 -3.17 -4.88
CA ILE A 57 7.23 -3.26 -3.42
C ILE A 57 8.56 -2.61 -3.03
N ASP A 58 9.64 -2.93 -3.73
CA ASP A 58 10.98 -2.38 -3.48
C ASP A 58 10.96 -0.86 -3.69
N ASN A 59 10.33 -0.36 -4.75
CA ASN A 59 10.14 1.07 -4.98
C ASN A 59 9.33 1.74 -3.86
N CYS A 60 8.28 1.09 -3.35
CA CYS A 60 7.50 1.60 -2.22
C CYS A 60 8.37 1.72 -0.96
N ILE A 61 9.21 0.73 -0.68
CA ILE A 61 10.13 0.72 0.48
C ILE A 61 11.23 1.79 0.32
N LEU A 62 11.90 1.83 -0.84
CA LEU A 62 13.01 2.74 -1.13
C LEU A 62 12.56 4.19 -1.28
N SER A 63 11.30 4.44 -1.67
CA SER A 63 10.73 5.80 -1.69
C SER A 63 10.77 6.48 -0.32
N MET A 64 10.76 5.68 0.74
CA MET A 64 10.71 6.14 2.11
C MET A 64 12.10 6.56 2.62
N GLU A 65 13.14 5.82 2.26
CA GLU A 65 14.53 6.18 2.52
C GLU A 65 14.91 7.46 1.76
N ASN A 66 14.51 7.58 0.49
CA ASN A 66 14.68 8.82 -0.28
C ASN A 66 13.92 10.01 0.32
N ARG A 67 12.72 9.80 0.87
CA ARG A 67 11.97 10.85 1.59
C ARG A 67 12.70 11.29 2.86
N TYR A 68 13.23 10.35 3.63
CA TYR A 68 14.01 10.65 4.83
C TYR A 68 15.25 11.49 4.49
N THR A 69 16.03 11.06 3.49
CA THR A 69 17.20 11.80 3.02
C THR A 69 16.83 13.22 2.60
N ARG A 70 15.71 13.40 1.90
CA ARG A 70 15.23 14.73 1.49
C ARG A 70 14.77 15.61 2.64
N VAL A 71 14.18 15.06 3.69
CA VAL A 71 13.83 15.82 4.92
C VAL A 71 15.08 16.27 5.66
N VAL A 72 16.10 15.40 5.72
CA VAL A 72 17.41 15.70 6.32
C VAL A 72 18.13 16.78 5.51
N GLU A 73 18.15 16.67 4.18
CA GLU A 73 18.72 17.66 3.26
C GLU A 73 17.99 19.00 3.34
N ALA A 74 16.67 18.99 3.50
CA ALA A 74 15.86 20.19 3.71
C ALA A 74 16.04 20.84 5.10
N ARG A 75 16.88 20.26 5.98
CA ARG A 75 17.06 20.71 7.37
C ARG A 75 15.72 20.87 8.12
N GLY A 76 14.73 20.02 7.81
CA GLY A 76 13.39 20.08 8.39
C GLY A 76 12.39 21.02 7.69
N TRP A 77 12.73 21.64 6.56
CA TRP A 77 11.77 22.39 5.73
C TRP A 77 10.95 21.49 4.81
N TYR A 78 9.81 21.99 4.32
CA TYR A 78 8.84 21.24 3.52
C TYR A 78 9.46 20.52 2.31
N THR A 79 9.13 19.23 2.17
CA THR A 79 9.43 18.44 0.97
C THR A 79 8.17 18.25 0.13
N LYS A 80 8.29 17.87 -1.15
CA LYS A 80 7.18 17.75 -2.12
C LYS A 80 6.23 16.56 -1.85
N TYR A 81 6.39 15.88 -0.72
CA TYR A 81 5.65 14.69 -0.29
C TYR A 81 4.83 15.00 0.95
#